data_AF-A0A846Q7A5-F1
#
_entry.id   AF-A0A846Q7A5-F1
#
_cell.length_a   1.000
_cell.length_b   1.000
_cell.length_c   1.000
_cell.angle_alpha   90.00
_cell.angle_beta   90.00
_cell.angle_gamma   90.00
#
_symmetry.space_group_name_H-M   'P 1'
#
loop_
_entity.id
_entity.type
_entity.pdbx_description
1 polymer ?
#
loop_
_entity_poly.entity_id
_entity_poly.type
_entity_poly.pdbx_seq_one_letter_code
_entity_poly.pdbx_strand_id
1 'polypeptide(L)'
;MRTRSLPAIAVLSAAVVGLLFVIFIAEYSGQTDLEKRMNVSIERGLVFLNDNLWAEKVGAYRVTPDEEIFFGDDNYLAYVFHTEYPVFRNGTRADMILSFLRSKPLNLDLGRRRWVVLSSNYTDYKAYEEVGWADKAILDGIYYAKFKDIAKAWDHFRNVASDMYDPEIGLIEDVETDKLGNEYYKTALALILAAELDEEVYIRRFSHKLMELQREDGSWLTDNRDPSTTYPNTETSLVILMALSQAG
;
A
#
# COMPACT_ATOMS: atom_id res chain seq x y z
N MET A 1 -42.27 -42.57 -37.45
CA MET A 1 -41.59 -41.26 -37.59
C MET A 1 -42.04 -40.34 -36.45
N ARG A 2 -41.17 -40.11 -35.46
CA ARG A 2 -41.31 -39.05 -34.46
C ARG A 2 -39.94 -38.39 -34.32
N THR A 3 -39.81 -37.17 -34.83
CA THR A 3 -38.67 -36.30 -34.60
C THR A 3 -38.76 -35.76 -33.17
N ARG A 4 -37.77 -36.05 -32.32
CA ARG A 4 -37.59 -35.37 -31.04
C ARG A 4 -36.61 -34.22 -31.26
N SER A 5 -37.13 -33.00 -31.16
CA SER A 5 -36.35 -31.77 -31.04
C SER A 5 -35.55 -31.81 -29.74
N LEU A 6 -34.24 -31.54 -29.83
CA LEU A 6 -33.38 -31.25 -28.68
C LEU A 6 -33.83 -29.93 -28.01
N PRO A 7 -33.73 -29.80 -26.67
CA PRO A 7 -34.21 -28.62 -25.97
C PRO A 7 -33.26 -27.44 -26.18
N ALA A 8 -33.82 -26.30 -26.57
CA ALA A 8 -33.16 -25.02 -26.80
C ALA A 8 -32.51 -24.39 -25.55
N ILE A 9 -32.36 -25.14 -24.45
CA ILE A 9 -31.85 -24.65 -23.16
C ILE A 9 -30.33 -24.88 -23.05
N ALA A 10 -29.75 -25.80 -23.81
CA ALA A 10 -28.30 -26.06 -23.77
C ALA A 10 -27.45 -25.05 -24.60
N VAL A 11 -28.08 -24.23 -25.45
CA VAL A 11 -27.36 -23.27 -26.32
C VAL A 11 -27.23 -21.89 -25.66
N LEU A 12 -28.12 -21.52 -24.74
CA LEU A 12 -28.03 -20.24 -24.03
C LEU A 12 -26.94 -20.19 -22.96
N SER A 13 -26.55 -21.32 -22.36
CA SER A 13 -25.51 -21.37 -21.33
C SER A 13 -24.09 -21.19 -21.91
N ALA A 14 -23.81 -21.72 -23.10
CA ALA A 14 -22.51 -21.55 -23.74
C ALA A 14 -22.28 -20.12 -24.28
N ALA A 15 -23.34 -19.46 -24.75
CA ALA A 15 -23.26 -18.09 -25.24
C ALA A 15 -23.05 -17.07 -24.11
N VAL A 16 -23.67 -17.27 -22.93
CA VAL A 16 -23.48 -16.40 -21.76
C VAL A 16 -22.10 -16.60 -21.13
N VAL A 17 -21.61 -17.85 -21.04
CA VAL A 17 -20.25 -18.12 -20.57
C VAL A 17 -19.21 -17.60 -21.56
N GLY A 18 -19.43 -17.74 -22.87
CA GLY A 18 -18.57 -17.18 -23.91
C GLY A 18 -18.54 -15.65 -23.90
N LEU A 19 -19.67 -14.98 -23.66
CA LEU A 19 -19.73 -13.52 -23.57
C LEU A 19 -19.04 -13.01 -22.29
N LEU A 20 -19.21 -13.70 -21.16
CA LEU A 20 -18.49 -13.36 -19.92
C LEU A 20 -16.99 -13.63 -20.03
N PHE A 21 -16.56 -14.69 -20.73
CA PHE A 21 -15.15 -14.98 -20.99
C PHE A 21 -14.51 -13.96 -21.94
N VAL A 22 -15.27 -13.48 -22.94
CA VAL A 22 -14.82 -12.41 -23.84
C VAL A 22 -14.78 -11.05 -23.14
N ILE A 23 -15.70 -10.76 -22.21
CA ILE A 23 -15.64 -9.53 -21.38
C ILE A 23 -14.44 -9.61 -20.41
N PHE A 24 -14.19 -10.76 -19.79
CA PHE A 24 -13.04 -10.96 -18.90
C PHE A 24 -11.70 -10.84 -19.65
N ILE A 25 -11.63 -11.31 -20.91
CA ILE A 25 -10.44 -11.13 -21.77
C ILE A 25 -10.34 -9.69 -22.31
N ALA A 26 -11.47 -9.01 -22.57
CA ALA A 26 -11.48 -7.63 -23.02
C ALA A 26 -11.01 -6.66 -21.93
N GLU A 27 -11.41 -6.86 -20.67
CA GLU A 27 -10.88 -6.10 -19.52
C GLU A 27 -9.38 -6.38 -19.29
N TYR A 28 -8.91 -7.60 -19.58
CA TYR A 28 -7.48 -7.96 -19.53
C TYR A 28 -6.63 -7.41 -20.70
N SER A 29 -7.28 -6.97 -21.78
CA SER A 29 -6.61 -6.51 -23.00
C SER A 29 -6.21 -5.03 -23.00
N GLY A 30 -6.63 -4.28 -21.98
CA GLY A 30 -6.33 -2.85 -21.81
C GLY A 30 -5.19 -2.54 -20.83
N GLN A 31 -4.75 -3.51 -20.02
CA GLN A 31 -3.74 -3.25 -18.98
C GLN A 31 -2.33 -3.12 -19.54
N THR A 32 -1.61 -2.08 -19.10
CA THR A 32 -0.18 -1.91 -19.41
C THR A 32 0.65 -3.04 -18.79
N ASP A 33 1.87 -3.28 -19.31
CA ASP A 33 2.82 -4.25 -18.72
C ASP A 33 3.13 -3.90 -17.26
N LEU A 34 3.18 -2.60 -16.95
CA LEU A 34 3.40 -2.08 -15.61
C LEU A 34 2.25 -2.48 -14.66
N GLU A 35 1.00 -2.23 -15.05
CA GLU A 35 -0.18 -2.62 -14.25
C GLU A 35 -0.22 -4.12 -13.96
N LYS A 36 0.10 -4.96 -14.95
CA LYS A 36 0.14 -6.42 -14.75
C LYS A 36 1.20 -6.83 -13.73
N ARG A 37 2.39 -6.24 -13.81
CA ARG A 37 3.47 -6.48 -12.84
C ARG A 37 3.10 -5.99 -11.44
N MET A 38 2.44 -4.84 -11.35
CA MET A 38 1.97 -4.28 -10.08
C MET A 38 0.92 -5.19 -9.45
N ASN A 39 -0.06 -5.69 -10.21
CA ASN A 39 -1.06 -6.63 -9.71
C ASN A 39 -0.42 -7.92 -9.15
N VAL A 40 0.55 -8.50 -9.86
CA VAL A 40 1.29 -9.69 -9.36
C VAL A 40 2.04 -9.37 -8.07
N SER A 41 2.66 -8.20 -7.98
CA SER A 41 3.38 -7.79 -6.77
C SER A 41 2.44 -7.56 -5.59
N ILE A 42 1.27 -6.93 -5.84
CA ILE A 42 0.21 -6.72 -4.87
C ILE A 42 -0.32 -8.06 -4.33
N GLU A 43 -0.64 -9.02 -5.22
CA GLU A 43 -1.14 -10.35 -4.83
C GLU A 43 -0.15 -11.06 -3.90
N ARG A 44 1.14 -11.07 -4.26
CA ARG A 44 2.19 -11.72 -3.47
C ARG A 44 2.38 -11.04 -2.11
N GLY A 45 2.37 -9.71 -2.07
CA GLY A 45 2.49 -8.95 -0.83
C GLY A 45 1.30 -9.17 0.10
N LEU A 46 0.09 -9.28 -0.46
CA LEU A 46 -1.12 -9.55 0.31
C LEU A 46 -1.10 -10.96 0.90
N VAL A 47 -0.63 -11.97 0.15
CA VAL A 47 -0.40 -13.32 0.68
C VAL A 47 0.57 -13.29 1.85
N PHE A 48 1.73 -12.63 1.68
CA PHE A 48 2.72 -12.49 2.74
C PHE A 48 2.11 -11.85 4.01
N LEU A 49 1.44 -10.71 3.86
CA LEU A 49 0.80 -9.97 4.95
C LEU A 49 -0.20 -10.86 5.72
N ASN A 50 -1.00 -11.66 5.00
CA ASN A 50 -2.03 -12.51 5.59
C ASN A 50 -1.47 -13.75 6.26
N ASP A 51 -0.45 -14.38 5.68
CA ASP A 51 0.04 -15.67 6.16
C ASP A 51 1.05 -15.50 7.30
N ASN A 52 1.77 -14.37 7.34
CA ASN A 52 2.90 -14.17 8.26
C ASN A 52 2.64 -13.10 9.32
N LEU A 53 1.90 -12.04 9.00
CA LEU A 53 1.73 -10.90 9.90
C LEU A 53 0.36 -10.87 10.60
N TRP A 54 -0.67 -11.49 10.03
CA TRP A 54 -2.00 -11.48 10.62
C TRP A 54 -2.12 -12.46 11.81
N ALA A 55 -2.51 -11.95 12.98
CA ALA A 55 -2.82 -12.76 14.15
C ALA A 55 -4.32 -12.80 14.44
N GLU A 56 -5.02 -13.77 13.83
CA GLU A 56 -6.48 -13.96 13.94
C GLU A 56 -7.00 -13.90 15.38
N LYS A 57 -6.32 -14.55 16.33
CA LYS A 57 -6.74 -14.60 17.75
C LYS A 57 -6.72 -13.24 18.43
N VAL A 58 -5.80 -12.36 18.00
CA VAL A 58 -5.64 -11.01 18.55
C VAL A 58 -6.53 -10.03 17.78
N GLY A 59 -6.83 -10.33 16.51
CA GLY A 59 -7.51 -9.42 15.61
C GLY A 59 -6.62 -8.25 15.20
N ALA A 60 -5.32 -8.48 15.06
CA ALA A 60 -4.33 -7.46 14.77
C ALA A 60 -3.17 -8.03 13.94
N TYR A 61 -2.46 -7.15 13.26
CA TYR A 61 -1.21 -7.44 12.58
C TYR A 61 -0.02 -7.29 13.53
N ARG A 62 0.89 -8.26 13.48
CA ARG A 62 2.19 -8.24 14.17
C ARG A 62 3.12 -7.23 13.53
N VAL A 63 4.05 -6.68 14.29
CA VAL A 63 5.10 -5.81 13.73
C VAL A 63 6.01 -6.62 12.82
N THR A 64 6.41 -7.82 13.21
CA THR A 64 7.27 -8.74 12.43
C THR A 64 6.71 -10.17 12.48
N PRO A 65 7.09 -11.08 11.57
CA PRO A 65 6.54 -12.44 11.56
C PRO A 65 6.82 -13.26 12.84
N ASP A 66 7.99 -13.06 13.43
CA ASP A 66 8.52 -13.89 14.52
C ASP A 66 8.17 -13.35 15.92
N GLU A 67 7.61 -12.15 16.01
CA GLU A 67 7.33 -11.49 17.29
C GLU A 67 5.83 -11.27 17.54
N GLU A 68 5.38 -11.55 18.76
CA GLU A 68 4.02 -11.22 19.23
C GLU A 68 3.92 -9.76 19.70
N ILE A 69 4.41 -8.83 18.86
CA ILE A 69 4.36 -7.39 19.11
C ILE A 69 3.33 -6.77 18.18
N PHE A 70 2.46 -5.92 18.72
CA PHE A 70 1.34 -5.32 17.99
C PHE A 70 1.30 -3.81 18.23
N PHE A 71 1.88 -3.04 17.30
CA PHE A 71 1.85 -1.59 17.41
C PHE A 71 0.51 -1.00 16.96
N GLY A 72 0.14 0.08 17.64
CA GLY A 72 -1.14 0.76 17.45
C GLY A 72 -1.23 1.53 16.16
N ASP A 73 -0.13 2.17 15.78
CA ASP A 73 0.02 2.90 14.54
C ASP A 73 -0.07 1.97 13.32
N ASP A 74 0.66 0.87 13.32
CA ASP A 74 0.58 -0.17 12.28
C ASP A 74 -0.85 -0.69 12.10
N ASN A 75 -1.54 -0.95 13.21
CA ASN A 75 -2.89 -1.48 13.18
C ASN A 75 -3.94 -0.41 12.85
N TYR A 76 -3.70 0.85 13.16
CA TYR A 76 -4.53 1.94 12.64
C TYR A 76 -4.37 2.07 11.11
N LEU A 77 -3.14 1.97 10.61
CA LEU A 77 -2.90 1.91 9.16
C LEU A 77 -3.61 0.71 8.53
N ALA A 78 -3.57 -0.47 9.16
CA ALA A 78 -4.28 -1.66 8.71
C ALA A 78 -5.81 -1.49 8.72
N TYR A 79 -6.34 -0.72 9.68
CA TYR A 79 -7.76 -0.37 9.68
C TYR A 79 -8.13 0.49 8.47
N VAL A 80 -7.33 1.53 8.16
CA VAL A 80 -7.52 2.36 6.95
C VAL A 80 -7.41 1.50 5.69
N PHE A 81 -6.40 0.62 5.61
CA PHE A 81 -6.19 -0.33 4.53
C PHE A 81 -7.45 -1.15 4.20
N HIS A 82 -8.05 -1.79 5.21
CA HIS A 82 -9.19 -2.67 5.01
C HIS A 82 -10.54 -1.95 4.88
N THR A 83 -10.61 -0.65 5.16
CA THR A 83 -11.86 0.12 5.04
C THR A 83 -11.90 0.95 3.77
N GLU A 84 -10.79 1.58 3.41
CA GLU A 84 -10.78 2.65 2.41
C GLU A 84 -10.14 2.26 1.07
N TYR A 85 -9.24 1.28 1.04
CA TYR A 85 -8.61 0.85 -0.21
C TYR A 85 -9.43 -0.29 -0.87
N PRO A 86 -10.09 -0.05 -2.02
CA PRO A 86 -11.11 -0.97 -2.55
C PRO A 86 -10.61 -2.39 -2.81
N VAL A 87 -9.39 -2.53 -3.34
CA VAL A 87 -8.76 -3.83 -3.65
C VAL A 87 -8.55 -4.68 -2.39
N PHE A 88 -8.39 -4.03 -1.23
CA PHE A 88 -8.04 -4.67 0.03
C PHE A 88 -9.18 -4.69 1.05
N ARG A 89 -10.35 -4.20 0.66
CA ARG A 89 -11.48 -4.01 1.57
C ARG A 89 -11.90 -5.33 2.21
N ASN A 90 -11.91 -5.37 3.53
CA ASN A 90 -12.34 -6.53 4.31
C ASN A 90 -13.02 -6.07 5.61
N GLY A 91 -14.36 -6.03 5.60
CA GLY A 91 -15.14 -5.52 6.74
C GLY A 91 -14.92 -6.32 8.03
N THR A 92 -14.91 -7.66 7.93
CA THR A 92 -14.67 -8.52 9.10
C THR A 92 -13.32 -8.23 9.74
N ARG A 93 -12.26 -8.12 8.93
CA ARG A 93 -10.92 -7.84 9.46
C ARG A 93 -10.82 -6.43 10.02
N ALA A 94 -11.41 -5.44 9.34
CA ALA A 94 -11.48 -4.07 9.85
C ALA A 94 -12.18 -3.98 11.22
N ASP A 95 -13.28 -4.72 11.42
CA ASP A 95 -14.00 -4.76 12.70
C ASP A 95 -13.17 -5.38 13.83
N MET A 96 -12.40 -6.43 13.52
CA MET A 96 -11.48 -7.06 14.46
C MET A 96 -10.36 -6.10 14.88
N ILE A 97 -9.72 -5.44 13.91
CA ILE A 97 -8.67 -4.44 14.15
C ILE A 97 -9.21 -3.26 14.96
N LEU A 98 -10.40 -2.76 14.61
CA LEU A 98 -11.03 -1.66 15.35
C LEU A 98 -11.33 -2.05 16.80
N SER A 99 -11.76 -3.28 17.04
CA SER A 99 -11.97 -3.82 18.38
C SER A 99 -10.66 -3.91 19.17
N PHE A 100 -9.58 -4.37 18.53
CA PHE A 100 -8.24 -4.36 19.10
C PHE A 100 -7.79 -2.94 19.48
N LEU A 101 -7.90 -1.97 18.56
CA LEU A 101 -7.51 -0.58 18.79
C LEU A 101 -8.31 0.07 19.92
N ARG A 102 -9.63 -0.16 20.00
CA ARG A 102 -10.49 0.37 21.07
C ARG A 102 -10.14 -0.19 22.44
N SER A 103 -9.64 -1.41 22.52
CA SER A 103 -9.13 -1.99 23.78
C SER A 103 -7.82 -1.35 24.25
N LYS A 104 -7.15 -0.56 23.40
CA LYS A 104 -5.85 0.10 23.65
C LYS A 104 -5.90 1.57 23.18
N PRO A 105 -6.53 2.50 23.94
CA PRO A 105 -6.78 3.87 23.46
C PRO A 105 -5.52 4.66 23.10
N LEU A 106 -4.40 4.48 23.81
CA LEU A 106 -3.13 5.13 23.49
C LEU A 106 -2.59 4.70 22.11
N ASN A 107 -2.81 3.44 21.73
CA ASN A 107 -2.38 2.88 20.45
C ASN A 107 -3.16 3.49 19.29
N LEU A 108 -4.46 3.73 19.48
CA LEU A 108 -5.31 4.40 18.49
C LEU A 108 -4.87 5.85 18.25
N ASP A 109 -4.53 6.59 19.31
CA ASP A 109 -4.12 7.99 19.20
C ASP A 109 -2.79 8.17 18.44
N LEU A 110 -1.84 7.26 18.63
CA LEU A 110 -0.55 7.30 17.90
C LEU A 110 -0.77 7.13 16.39
N GLY A 111 -1.52 6.10 15.99
CA GLY A 111 -1.83 5.85 14.59
C GLY A 111 -2.61 6.99 13.94
N ARG A 112 -3.61 7.54 14.63
CA ARG A 112 -4.38 8.68 14.11
C ARG A 112 -3.52 9.91 13.88
N ARG A 113 -2.51 10.19 14.71
CA ARG A 113 -1.64 11.36 14.50
C ARG A 113 -0.78 11.22 13.25
N ARG A 114 -0.25 10.02 12.97
CA ARG A 114 0.69 9.77 11.86
C ARG A 114 -0.03 9.45 10.55
N TRP A 115 -0.96 8.51 10.57
CA TRP A 115 -1.48 7.86 9.36
C TRP A 115 -2.84 8.35 8.88
N VAL A 116 -3.54 9.22 9.63
CA VAL A 116 -4.87 9.70 9.22
C VAL A 116 -4.84 10.43 7.88
N VAL A 117 -3.70 10.98 7.47
CA VAL A 117 -3.53 11.61 6.14
C VAL A 117 -3.77 10.64 4.98
N LEU A 118 -3.48 9.34 5.17
CA LEU A 118 -3.75 8.32 4.15
C LEU A 118 -5.23 7.96 4.06
N SER A 119 -6.04 8.36 5.04
CA SER A 119 -7.49 8.13 5.05
C SER A 119 -8.30 9.25 4.39
N SER A 120 -9.61 9.06 4.32
CA SER A 120 -10.64 10.01 3.94
C SER A 120 -10.85 11.08 5.01
N ASN A 121 -10.47 10.80 6.26
CA ASN A 121 -10.51 11.73 7.40
C ASN A 121 -9.21 12.55 7.54
N TYR A 122 -8.45 12.72 6.45
CA TYR A 122 -7.15 13.41 6.43
C TYR A 122 -7.16 14.82 7.05
N THR A 123 -8.31 15.47 7.20
CA THR A 123 -8.45 16.78 7.84
C THR A 123 -8.07 16.80 9.33
N ASP A 124 -8.02 15.62 9.98
CA ASP A 124 -7.53 15.49 11.35
C ASP A 124 -6.00 15.53 11.46
N TYR A 125 -5.31 15.44 10.33
CA TYR A 125 -3.86 15.46 10.27
C TYR A 125 -3.30 16.83 10.65
N LYS A 126 -2.15 16.84 11.30
CA LYS A 126 -1.38 18.05 11.61
C LYS A 126 -0.02 17.92 10.96
N ALA A 127 0.26 18.84 10.04
CA ALA A 127 1.54 18.88 9.35
C ALA A 127 2.70 19.03 10.35
N TYR A 128 3.80 18.33 10.07
CA TYR A 128 5.00 18.36 10.89
C TYR A 128 5.86 19.61 10.64
N GLU A 129 5.89 20.09 9.39
CA GLU A 129 6.78 21.16 8.92
C GLU A 129 8.27 20.84 9.09
N GLU A 130 8.62 19.55 9.15
CA GLU A 130 9.99 19.05 9.30
C GLU A 130 10.57 18.61 7.94
N VAL A 131 11.51 19.38 7.41
CA VAL A 131 12.08 19.14 6.06
C VAL A 131 13.24 18.14 6.01
N GLY A 132 13.78 17.71 7.15
CA GLY A 132 14.92 16.77 7.22
C GLY A 132 14.53 15.29 7.34
N TRP A 133 13.24 15.00 7.53
CA TRP A 133 12.69 13.66 7.70
C TRP A 133 11.81 13.34 6.50
N ALA A 134 12.18 12.34 5.70
CA ALA A 134 11.52 12.12 4.43
C ALA A 134 10.05 11.73 4.61
N ASP A 135 9.74 10.81 5.54
CA ASP A 135 8.37 10.37 5.79
C ASP A 135 7.46 11.54 6.19
N LYS A 136 7.91 12.39 7.12
CA LYS A 136 7.17 13.59 7.56
C LYS A 136 6.95 14.57 6.41
N ALA A 137 8.01 14.88 5.65
CA ALA A 137 7.91 15.79 4.51
C ALA A 137 6.92 15.25 3.44
N ILE A 138 6.92 13.95 3.19
CA ILE A 138 6.03 13.31 2.24
C ILE A 138 4.58 13.30 2.76
N LEU A 139 4.35 12.94 4.03
CA LEU A 139 3.01 12.95 4.63
C LEU A 139 2.40 14.36 4.62
N ASP A 140 3.19 15.40 4.92
CA ASP A 140 2.79 16.79 4.75
C ASP A 140 2.42 17.09 3.29
N GLY A 141 3.23 16.64 2.33
CA GLY A 141 2.94 16.77 0.90
C GLY A 141 1.62 16.12 0.49
N ILE A 142 1.34 14.90 0.95
CA ILE A 142 0.07 14.18 0.69
C ILE A 142 -1.09 14.96 1.28
N TYR A 143 -0.94 15.48 2.50
CA TYR A 143 -1.96 16.31 3.14
C TYR A 143 -2.29 17.55 2.29
N TYR A 144 -1.28 18.29 1.83
CA TYR A 144 -1.48 19.49 1.00
C TYR A 144 -2.08 19.16 -0.37
N ALA A 145 -1.69 18.03 -0.99
CA ALA A 145 -2.25 17.58 -2.25
C ALA A 145 -3.75 17.26 -2.10
N LYS A 146 -4.12 16.52 -1.04
CA LYS A 146 -5.52 16.26 -0.68
C LYS A 146 -6.31 17.53 -0.35
N PHE A 147 -5.66 18.51 0.29
CA PHE A 147 -6.23 19.82 0.59
C PHE A 147 -6.26 20.78 -0.61
N LYS A 148 -5.76 20.34 -1.79
CA LYS A 148 -5.68 21.12 -3.03
C LYS A 148 -4.79 22.36 -2.97
N ASP A 149 -3.85 22.38 -2.01
CA ASP A 149 -2.72 23.31 -2.02
C ASP A 149 -1.55 22.69 -2.81
N ILE A 150 -1.72 22.68 -4.14
CA ILE A 150 -0.82 21.97 -5.06
C ILE A 150 0.58 22.60 -5.05
N ALA A 151 0.69 23.92 -4.88
CA ALA A 151 2.00 24.58 -4.82
C ALA A 151 2.80 24.08 -3.61
N LYS A 152 2.17 24.02 -2.43
CA LYS A 152 2.83 23.54 -1.22
C LYS A 152 3.15 22.05 -1.30
N ALA A 153 2.24 21.23 -1.84
CA ALA A 153 2.50 19.81 -2.07
C ALA A 153 3.72 19.59 -2.99
N TRP A 154 3.87 20.41 -4.01
CA TRP A 154 5.04 20.41 -4.91
C TRP A 154 6.34 20.81 -4.22
N ASP A 155 6.30 21.77 -3.30
CA ASP A 155 7.49 22.16 -2.54
C ASP A 155 7.99 20.99 -1.69
N HIS A 156 7.08 20.27 -1.02
CA HIS A 156 7.41 19.05 -0.29
C HIS A 156 7.95 17.94 -1.21
N PHE A 157 7.30 17.71 -2.36
CA PHE A 157 7.76 16.70 -3.32
C PHE A 157 9.15 17.00 -3.87
N ARG A 158 9.45 18.28 -4.20
CA ARG A 158 10.78 18.67 -4.72
C ARG A 158 11.88 18.55 -3.69
N ASN A 159 11.61 18.89 -2.42
CA ASN A 159 12.55 18.67 -1.32
C ASN A 159 12.96 17.19 -1.26
N VAL A 160 11.97 16.28 -1.28
CA VAL A 160 12.24 14.84 -1.26
C VAL A 160 12.97 14.38 -2.53
N ALA A 161 12.46 14.76 -3.71
CA ALA A 161 13.01 14.30 -4.98
C ALA A 161 14.41 14.88 -5.32
N SER A 162 14.77 16.03 -4.75
CA SER A 162 16.05 16.70 -5.05
C SER A 162 17.11 16.45 -3.97
N ASP A 163 16.70 16.46 -2.69
CA ASP A 163 17.63 16.47 -1.56
C ASP A 163 17.74 15.11 -0.86
N MET A 164 16.77 14.20 -1.06
CA MET A 164 16.69 12.92 -0.35
C MET A 164 16.66 11.70 -1.28
N TYR A 165 16.20 11.86 -2.52
CA TYR A 165 16.16 10.75 -3.47
C TYR A 165 17.55 10.49 -4.06
N ASP A 166 18.08 9.29 -3.84
CA ASP A 166 19.29 8.81 -4.50
C ASP A 166 18.90 8.14 -5.84
N PRO A 167 19.28 8.73 -7.00
CA PRO A 167 18.95 8.18 -8.30
C PRO A 167 19.78 6.95 -8.68
N GLU A 168 20.91 6.68 -8.03
CA GLU A 168 21.75 5.51 -8.31
C GLU A 168 21.12 4.24 -7.75
N ILE A 169 20.62 4.29 -6.51
CA ILE A 169 19.94 3.14 -5.87
C ILE A 169 18.42 3.17 -6.04
N GLY A 170 17.84 4.34 -6.34
CA GLY A 170 16.40 4.53 -6.54
C GLY A 170 15.60 4.56 -5.24
N LEU A 171 16.21 4.94 -4.12
CA LEU A 171 15.60 4.98 -2.78
C LEU A 171 15.63 6.39 -2.20
N ILE A 172 14.85 6.59 -1.14
CA ILE A 172 14.81 7.85 -0.40
C ILE A 172 15.64 7.70 0.86
N GLU A 173 16.65 8.56 0.98
CA GLU A 173 17.56 8.63 2.10
C GLU A 173 17.35 9.93 2.90
N ASP A 174 17.35 9.84 4.22
CA ASP A 174 17.23 10.98 5.11
C ASP A 174 18.18 10.87 6.32
N VAL A 175 18.02 11.77 7.29
CA VAL A 175 18.89 11.88 8.47
C VAL A 175 18.96 10.60 9.33
N GLU A 176 18.01 9.67 9.19
CA GLU A 176 18.02 8.40 9.92
C GLU A 176 18.41 7.19 9.08
N THR A 177 18.57 7.33 7.75
CA THR A 177 18.94 6.21 6.88
C THR A 177 20.21 5.51 7.35
N ASP A 178 21.18 6.25 7.88
CA ASP A 178 22.41 5.66 8.41
C ASP A 178 22.20 4.77 9.64
N LYS A 179 21.13 4.98 10.40
CA LYS A 179 20.83 4.23 11.62
C LYS A 179 19.82 3.12 11.38
N LEU A 180 18.80 3.38 10.56
CA LEU A 180 17.64 2.50 10.36
C LEU A 180 17.74 1.69 9.06
N GLY A 181 18.70 2.01 8.19
CA GLY A 181 18.75 1.51 6.83
C GLY A 181 17.72 2.18 5.93
N ASN A 182 17.60 1.67 4.70
CA ASN A 182 16.58 2.15 3.78
C ASN A 182 15.20 1.59 4.14
N GLU A 183 14.34 2.45 4.66
CA GLU A 183 12.96 2.16 5.00
C GLU A 183 12.07 2.30 3.75
N TYR A 184 11.76 1.18 3.08
CA TYR A 184 11.09 1.20 1.77
C TYR A 184 9.69 1.83 1.78
N TYR A 185 9.04 1.92 2.94
CA TYR A 185 7.78 2.64 3.07
C TYR A 185 7.91 4.13 2.69
N LYS A 186 9.10 4.76 2.84
CA LYS A 186 9.34 6.14 2.41
C LYS A 186 9.18 6.28 0.90
N THR A 187 9.75 5.36 0.13
CA THR A 187 9.58 5.30 -1.33
C THR A 187 8.11 5.06 -1.71
N ALA A 188 7.39 4.26 -0.94
CA ALA A 188 5.95 4.04 -1.15
C ALA A 188 5.10 5.26 -0.83
N LEU A 189 5.39 6.01 0.25
CA LEU A 189 4.75 7.29 0.51
C LEU A 189 5.01 8.27 -0.63
N ALA A 190 6.24 8.33 -1.14
CA ALA A 190 6.57 9.22 -2.26
C ALA A 190 5.86 8.82 -3.55
N LEU A 191 5.59 7.53 -3.76
CA LEU A 191 4.71 7.04 -4.84
C LEU A 191 3.28 7.53 -4.66
N ILE A 192 2.72 7.48 -3.45
CA ILE A 192 1.39 8.04 -3.17
C ILE A 192 1.37 9.54 -3.49
N LEU A 193 2.37 10.30 -3.02
CA LEU A 193 2.45 11.73 -3.32
C LEU A 193 2.61 12.01 -4.82
N ALA A 194 3.43 11.24 -5.52
CA ALA A 194 3.59 11.36 -6.96
C ALA A 194 2.26 11.10 -7.70
N ALA A 195 1.48 10.11 -7.25
CA ALA A 195 0.15 9.83 -7.79
C ALA A 195 -0.84 10.98 -7.52
N GLU A 196 -0.84 11.56 -6.31
CA GLU A 196 -1.67 12.73 -5.97
C GLU A 196 -1.31 13.99 -6.79
N LEU A 197 -0.10 14.05 -7.34
CA LEU A 197 0.42 15.16 -8.15
C LEU A 197 0.43 14.87 -9.66
N ASP A 198 -0.04 13.69 -10.10
CA ASP A 198 0.04 13.22 -11.49
C ASP A 198 1.47 13.18 -12.08
N GLU A 199 2.47 12.85 -11.24
CA GLU A 199 3.89 12.86 -11.60
C GLU A 199 4.39 11.53 -12.20
N GLU A 200 3.94 11.28 -13.42
CA GLU A 200 4.17 10.07 -14.23
C GLU A 200 5.60 9.50 -14.23
N VAL A 201 6.62 10.35 -14.26
CA VAL A 201 8.03 9.90 -14.26
C VAL A 201 8.38 9.21 -12.94
N TYR A 202 7.95 9.80 -11.82
CA TYR A 202 8.23 9.28 -10.50
C TYR A 202 7.30 8.13 -10.12
N ILE A 203 6.05 8.16 -10.57
CA ILE A 203 5.13 7.01 -10.46
C ILE A 203 5.79 5.75 -11.04
N ARG A 204 6.28 5.82 -12.29
CA ARG A 204 6.96 4.66 -12.92
C ARG A 204 8.22 4.25 -12.18
N ARG A 205 9.06 5.20 -11.76
CA ARG A 205 10.33 4.92 -11.07
C ARG A 205 10.10 4.21 -9.74
N PHE A 206 9.23 4.78 -8.89
CA PHE A 206 8.97 4.24 -7.56
C PHE A 206 8.23 2.90 -7.64
N SER A 207 7.23 2.76 -8.51
CA SER A 207 6.55 1.46 -8.73
C SER A 207 7.55 0.39 -9.18
N HIS A 208 8.41 0.69 -10.14
CA HIS A 208 9.41 -0.27 -10.61
C HIS A 208 10.35 -0.70 -9.48
N LYS A 209 10.85 0.26 -8.70
CA LYS A 209 11.77 -0.03 -7.61
C LYS A 209 11.13 -0.87 -6.52
N LEU A 210 9.92 -0.54 -6.08
CA LEU A 210 9.22 -1.30 -5.04
C LEU A 210 8.95 -2.75 -5.47
N MET A 211 8.60 -2.98 -6.74
CA MET A 211 8.44 -4.33 -7.26
C MET A 211 9.77 -5.11 -7.35
N GLU A 212 10.86 -4.44 -7.72
CA GLU A 212 12.21 -5.04 -7.78
C GLU A 212 12.70 -5.50 -6.40
N LEU A 213 12.34 -4.76 -5.34
CA LEU A 213 12.72 -5.07 -3.96
C LEU A 213 11.91 -6.20 -3.33
N GLN A 214 10.81 -6.62 -3.95
CA GLN A 214 9.96 -7.66 -3.39
C GLN A 214 10.65 -9.03 -3.45
N ARG A 215 10.80 -9.70 -2.31
CA ARG A 215 11.38 -11.05 -2.23
C ARG A 215 10.44 -12.10 -2.80
N GLU A 216 10.97 -13.31 -3.03
CA GLU A 216 10.20 -14.45 -3.57
C GLU A 216 8.96 -14.80 -2.72
N ASP A 217 9.05 -14.66 -1.41
CA ASP A 217 7.96 -14.90 -0.45
C ASP A 217 6.89 -13.79 -0.40
N GLY A 218 7.07 -12.71 -1.17
CA GLY A 218 6.16 -11.56 -1.22
C GLY A 218 6.49 -10.45 -0.22
N SER A 219 7.48 -10.65 0.65
CA SER A 219 7.90 -9.66 1.64
C SER A 219 8.72 -8.52 1.04
N TRP A 220 8.70 -7.37 1.72
CA TRP A 220 9.64 -6.28 1.54
C TRP A 220 10.44 -6.11 2.83
N LEU A 221 11.72 -6.50 2.80
CA LEU A 221 12.63 -6.26 3.90
C LEU A 221 13.24 -4.88 3.72
N THR A 222 13.25 -4.04 4.74
CA THR A 222 14.09 -2.84 4.74
C THR A 222 15.57 -3.25 4.52
N ASP A 223 16.41 -2.35 4.01
CA ASP A 223 17.75 -2.69 3.46
C ASP A 223 18.76 -3.36 4.43
N ASN A 224 19.81 -3.90 3.81
CA ASN A 224 20.94 -4.78 4.16
C ASN A 224 21.80 -4.45 5.40
N ARG A 225 21.42 -3.52 6.27
CA ARG A 225 22.11 -3.33 7.58
C ARG A 225 21.50 -4.28 8.63
N ASP A 226 22.07 -4.26 9.84
CA ASP A 226 21.96 -5.29 10.89
C ASP A 226 20.69 -6.18 10.81
N PRO A 227 20.84 -7.50 10.56
CA PRO A 227 19.71 -8.44 10.49
C PRO A 227 18.82 -8.45 11.73
N SER A 228 19.30 -7.96 12.88
CA SER A 228 18.50 -7.81 14.10
C SER A 228 17.55 -6.60 14.10
N THR A 229 17.65 -5.73 13.10
CA THR A 229 16.77 -4.56 12.90
C THR A 229 16.01 -4.60 11.57
N THR A 230 16.32 -5.58 10.73
CA THR A 230 15.83 -5.69 9.35
C THR A 230 14.77 -6.77 9.26
N TYR A 231 13.52 -6.37 9.40
CA TYR A 231 12.38 -7.29 9.32
C TYR A 231 11.31 -6.73 8.37
N PRO A 232 10.60 -7.63 7.66
CA PRO A 232 9.40 -7.19 6.96
C PRO A 232 8.40 -6.78 8.01
N ASN A 233 8.03 -5.51 8.01
CA ASN A 233 7.07 -5.00 8.99
C ASN A 233 5.72 -4.66 8.38
N THR A 234 4.71 -4.65 9.25
CA THR A 234 3.33 -4.35 8.87
C THR A 234 3.21 -2.96 8.25
N GLU A 235 3.85 -1.94 8.82
CA GLU A 235 3.89 -0.59 8.24
C GLU A 235 4.33 -0.62 6.78
N THR A 236 5.52 -1.16 6.50
CA THR A 236 6.11 -1.16 5.17
C THR A 236 5.27 -1.93 4.18
N SER A 237 4.80 -3.12 4.58
CA SER A 237 3.97 -3.95 3.71
C SER A 237 2.66 -3.25 3.34
N LEU A 238 1.99 -2.65 4.31
CA LEU A 238 0.72 -1.94 4.08
C LEU A 238 0.92 -0.71 3.19
N VAL A 239 1.90 0.15 3.49
CA VAL A 239 2.12 1.37 2.70
C VAL A 239 2.51 1.04 1.26
N ILE A 240 3.35 0.02 1.03
CA ILE A 240 3.70 -0.41 -0.34
C ILE A 240 2.47 -0.93 -1.08
N LEU A 241 1.66 -1.77 -0.46
CA LEU A 241 0.43 -2.29 -1.07
C LEU A 241 -0.55 -1.15 -1.41
N MET A 242 -0.74 -0.19 -0.50
CA MET A 242 -1.54 1.01 -0.74
C MET A 242 -1.01 1.79 -1.95
N ALA A 243 0.29 2.08 -1.97
CA ALA A 243 0.92 2.89 -3.00
C ALA A 243 0.83 2.23 -4.39
N LEU A 244 1.14 0.94 -4.48
CA LEU A 244 1.01 0.19 -5.73
C LEU A 244 -0.45 0.11 -6.20
N SER A 245 -1.42 -0.03 -5.29
CA SER A 245 -2.84 -0.05 -5.68
C SER A 245 -3.38 1.29 -6.17
N GLN A 246 -2.76 2.40 -5.76
CA GLN A 246 -3.18 3.75 -6.15
C GLN A 246 -2.49 4.23 -7.43
N ALA A 247 -1.32 3.67 -7.74
CA ALA A 247 -0.51 4.05 -8.90
C ALA A 247 -0.83 3.27 -10.19
N GLY A 248 -1.63 2.20 -10.11
CA GLY A 248 -2.06 1.37 -11.25
C GLY A 248 -3.54 1.52 -11.53
#